data_AF-A0A919FCT6-F1
#
_entry.id   AF-A0A919FCT6-F1
#
_cell.length_a   1.000
_cell.length_b   1.000
_cell.length_c   1.000
_cell.angle_alpha   90.00
_cell.angle_beta   90.00
_cell.angle_gamma   90.00
#
_symmetry.space_group_name_H-M   'P 1'
#
loop_
_entity.id
_entity.type
_entity.pdbx_description
1 polymer ?
#
loop_
_entity_poly.entity_id
_entity_poly.type
_entity_poly.pdbx_seq_one_letter_code
_entity_poly.pdbx_strand_id
1 'polypeptide(L)' 'MEPSSKAKPVTEGRSADALKLLIMRVQAALYSKGYDPGAIDGTLSPQTQSALRMFQLAHGIRATGTMTTPTLDALGVRL' A
#
# COMPACT_ATOMS: atom_id res chain seq x y z
N MET A 1 10.82 1.99 -43.36
CA MET A 1 11.62 2.59 -42.25
C MET A 1 10.69 3.48 -41.45
N GLU A 2 10.40 3.32 -40.17
CA GLU A 2 10.87 2.45 -39.07
C GLU A 2 9.70 2.22 -38.09
N PRO A 3 9.47 1.01 -37.56
CA PRO A 3 8.56 0.80 -36.44
C PRO A 3 9.31 1.00 -35.11
N SER A 4 9.34 2.23 -34.57
CA SER A 4 9.91 2.48 -33.25
C SER A 4 8.87 2.21 -32.15
N SER A 5 8.50 0.94 -32.00
CA SER A 5 7.92 0.43 -30.76
C SER A 5 9.07 0.23 -29.77
N LYS A 6 9.40 1.27 -28.99
CA LYS A 6 10.29 1.12 -27.83
C LYS A 6 9.54 0.32 -26.76
N ALA A 7 9.62 -1.00 -26.85
CA ALA A 7 9.37 -1.91 -25.75
C ALA A 7 10.32 -1.54 -24.59
N LYS A 8 9.79 -0.80 -23.61
CA LYS A 8 10.40 -0.61 -22.29
C LYS A 8 10.05 -1.84 -21.44
N PRO A 9 10.95 -2.32 -20.58
CA PRO A 9 10.95 -3.70 -20.09
C PRO A 9 9.66 -4.03 -19.33
N VAL A 10 8.93 -5.04 -19.80
CA VAL A 10 7.69 -5.58 -19.19
C VAL A 10 7.90 -6.22 -17.80
N THR A 11 9.11 -6.10 -17.24
CA THR A 11 9.53 -6.71 -15.98
C THR A 11 9.45 -5.74 -14.79
N GLU A 12 9.41 -4.42 -15.04
CA GLU A 12 9.41 -3.40 -13.96
C GLU A 12 7.98 -2.95 -13.59
N GLY A 13 7.04 -2.97 -14.55
CA GLY A 13 5.64 -2.60 -14.35
C GLY A 13 4.89 -3.55 -13.42
N ARG A 14 4.96 -4.87 -13.66
CA ARG A 14 4.23 -5.88 -12.87
C ARG A 14 4.47 -5.79 -11.37
N SER A 15 5.68 -5.44 -10.94
CA SER A 15 6.04 -5.29 -9.53
C SER A 15 5.51 -3.98 -8.93
N ALA A 16 5.54 -2.89 -9.70
CA ALA A 16 4.97 -1.61 -9.29
C ALA A 16 3.44 -1.66 -9.22
N ASP A 17 2.80 -2.33 -10.17
CA ASP A 17 1.35 -2.58 -10.19
C ASP A 17 0.92 -3.42 -8.98
N ALA A 18 1.67 -4.49 -8.67
CA ALA A 18 1.41 -5.31 -7.50
C ALA A 18 1.56 -4.53 -6.18
N LEU A 19 2.58 -3.68 -6.07
CA LEU A 19 2.76 -2.81 -4.91
C LEU A 19 1.61 -1.79 -4.80
N LYS A 20 1.20 -1.17 -5.90
CA LYS A 20 0.08 -0.24 -5.93
C LYS A 20 -1.20 -0.92 -5.44
N LEU A 21 -1.49 -2.11 -5.94
CA LEU A 21 -2.64 -2.91 -5.52
C LEU A 21 -2.57 -3.25 -4.03
N LEU A 22 -1.37 -3.57 -3.52
CA LEU A 22 -1.14 -3.82 -2.10
C LEU A 22 -1.43 -2.58 -1.25
N ILE A 23 -0.97 -1.40 -1.68
CA ILE A 23 -1.24 -0.14 -0.98
C ILE A 23 -2.75 0.14 -0.98
N MET A 24 -3.45 -0.07 -2.10
CA MET A 24 -4.91 0.08 -2.16
C MET A 24 -5.62 -0.86 -1.18
N ARG A 25 -5.19 -2.12 -1.11
CA ARG A 25 -5.76 -3.10 -0.16
C ARG A 25 -5.55 -2.68 1.28
N VAL A 26 -4.38 -2.15 1.62
CA VAL A 26 -4.09 -1.61 2.95
C VAL A 26 -4.95 -0.38 3.26
N GLN A 27 -5.05 0.56 2.33
CA GLN A 27 -5.88 1.75 2.50
C GLN A 27 -7.35 1.37 2.71
N ALA A 28 -7.89 0.47 1.88
CA ALA A 28 -9.25 -0.05 2.07
C ALA A 28 -9.43 -0.74 3.43
N ALA A 29 -8.47 -1.56 3.86
CA ALA A 29 -8.51 -2.22 5.16
C ALA A 29 -8.46 -1.23 6.33
N LEU A 30 -7.60 -0.20 6.26
CA LEU A 30 -7.53 0.87 7.26
C LEU A 30 -8.86 1.61 7.37
N TYR A 31 -9.44 2.01 6.24
CA TYR A 31 -10.73 2.68 6.20
C TYR A 31 -11.83 1.82 6.82
N SER A 32 -11.87 0.52 6.49
CA SER A 32 -12.82 -0.43 7.08
C SER A 32 -12.63 -0.63 8.59
N LYS A 33 -11.42 -0.40 9.11
CA LYS A 33 -11.09 -0.47 10.55
C LYS A 33 -11.37 0.86 11.27
N GLY A 34 -11.81 1.89 10.56
CA GLY A 34 -12.10 3.23 11.10
C GLY A 34 -10.91 4.18 11.13
N TYR A 35 -9.79 3.83 10.49
CA TYR A 35 -8.65 4.73 10.32
C TYR A 35 -8.72 5.34 8.93
N ASP A 36 -8.76 6.67 8.83
CA ASP A 36 -8.85 7.34 7.53
C ASP A 36 -7.47 7.43 6.84
N PRO A 37 -7.21 6.66 5.77
CA PRO A 37 -5.93 6.71 5.07
C PRO A 37 -5.87 7.85 4.03
N GLY A 38 -6.94 8.62 3.85
CA GLY A 38 -7.18 9.48 2.70
C GLY A 38 -7.64 8.68 1.46
N ALA A 39 -7.20 9.11 0.28
CA ALA A 39 -7.61 8.50 -0.99
C ALA A 39 -7.02 7.08 -1.17
N ILE A 40 -7.88 6.11 -1.51
CA ILE A 40 -7.50 4.73 -1.84
C ILE A 40 -6.98 4.67 -3.29
N ASP A 41 -5.89 5.38 -3.58
CA ASP A 41 -5.28 5.43 -4.92
C ASP A 41 -4.10 4.47 -5.07
N GLY A 42 -3.69 3.79 -4.00
CA GLY A 42 -2.50 2.94 -4.02
C GLY A 42 -1.20 3.73 -3.88
N THR A 43 -1.29 4.94 -3.34
CA THR A 43 -0.17 5.84 -3.08
C THR A 43 0.02 6.00 -1.58
N LEU A 44 1.25 5.79 -1.09
CA LEU A 44 1.60 6.00 0.32
C LEU A 44 1.70 7.50 0.63
N SER A 45 0.57 8.13 0.90
CA SER A 45 0.47 9.53 1.32
C SER A 45 0.72 9.69 2.84
N PRO A 46 1.10 10.89 3.32
CA PRO A 46 1.26 11.15 4.75
C PRO A 46 0.00 10.89 5.59
N GLN A 47 -1.20 11.00 4.99
CA GLN A 47 -2.45 10.56 5.61
C GLN A 47 -2.48 9.04 5.83
N THR A 48 -2.15 8.26 4.80
CA THR A 48 -2.04 6.79 4.90
C THR A 48 -0.98 6.39 5.93
N GLN A 49 0.17 7.08 5.97
CA GLN A 49 1.19 6.82 6.99
C GLN A 49 0.70 7.12 8.41
N SER A 50 -0.05 8.20 8.60
CA SER A 50 -0.66 8.53 9.90
C SER A 50 -1.67 7.49 10.33
N ALA A 51 -2.55 7.06 9.42
CA ALA A 51 -3.51 5.97 9.65
C ALA A 51 -2.79 4.65 10.02
N LEU A 52 -1.71 4.31 9.30
CA LEU A 52 -0.87 3.16 9.60
C LEU A 52 -0.25 3.26 10.99
N ARG A 53 0.28 4.42 11.39
CA ARG A 53 0.84 4.60 12.74
C ARG A 53 -0.22 4.41 13.81
N MET A 54 -1.40 5.00 13.65
CA MET A 54 -2.49 4.86 14.61
C MET A 54 -2.96 3.41 14.73
N PHE A 55 -3.13 2.73 13.60
CA PHE A 55 -3.46 1.31 13.56
C PHE A 55 -2.39 0.46 14.25
N GLN A 56 -1.11 0.69 13.92
CA GLN A 56 0.01 -0.02 14.52
C GLN A 56 0.05 0.17 16.04
N LEU A 57 -0.08 1.40 16.53
CA LEU A 57 -0.14 1.71 17.96
C LEU A 57 -1.30 0.99 18.66
N ALA A 58 -2.49 1.00 18.06
CA ALA A 58 -3.67 0.34 18.61
C ALA A 58 -3.53 -1.18 18.67
N HIS A 59 -2.77 -1.77 17.74
CA HIS A 59 -2.51 -3.21 17.68
C HIS A 59 -1.20 -3.64 18.40
N GLY A 60 -0.51 -2.73 19.10
CA GLY A 60 0.75 -3.04 19.78
C GLY A 60 1.93 -3.30 18.83
N ILE A 61 1.80 -2.90 17.56
CA ILE A 61 2.85 -2.98 16.54
C ILE A 61 3.69 -1.69 16.60
N ARG A 62 4.98 -1.80 16.29
CA ARG A 62 5.84 -0.63 16.17
C ARG A 62 5.27 0.35 15.13
N ALA A 63 5.01 1.59 15.56
CA ALA A 63 4.40 2.64 14.76
C ALA A 63 5.35 3.24 13.71
N THR A 64 5.76 2.43 12.74
CA THR A 64 6.65 2.84 11.66
C THR A 64 5.93 3.76 10.66
N GLY A 65 4.61 3.63 10.51
CA GLY A 65 3.82 4.28 9.46
C GLY A 65 4.04 3.67 8.08
N THR A 66 4.57 2.45 8.03
CA THR A 66 4.84 1.71 6.80
C THR A 66 4.12 0.37 6.79
N MET A 67 3.88 -0.15 5.59
CA MET A 67 3.24 -1.45 5.36
C MET A 67 4.21 -2.60 5.67
N THR A 68 4.49 -2.81 6.95
CA THR A 68 5.32 -3.93 7.40
C THR A 68 4.50 -5.23 7.42
N THR A 69 5.16 -6.38 7.32
CA THR A 69 4.52 -7.71 7.40
C THR A 69 3.54 -7.85 8.58
N PRO A 70 3.87 -7.49 9.84
CA PRO A 70 2.91 -7.59 10.94
C PRO A 70 1.72 -6.64 10.79
N THR A 71 1.90 -5.50 10.11
CA THR A 71 0.80 -4.56 9.82
C THR A 71 -0.14 -5.13 8.77
N LEU A 72 0.41 -5.74 7.70
CA LEU A 72 -0.37 -6.40 6.66
C LEU A 72 -1.18 -7.57 7.22
N ASP A 73 -0.57 -8.39 8.07
CA ASP A 73 -1.23 -9.52 8.74
C ASP A 73 -2.39 -9.05 9.64
N ALA A 74 -2.15 -8.04 10.48
CA ALA A 74 -3.19 -7.47 11.34
C ALA A 74 -4.34 -6.80 10.56
N LEU A 75 -4.06 -6.27 9.36
CA LEU A 75 -5.05 -5.74 8.44
C LEU A 75 -5.76 -6.84 7.63
N GLY A 76 -5.31 -8.09 7.69
CA GLY A 76 -5.82 -9.20 6.88
C GLY A 76 -5.42 -9.13 5.41
N VAL A 77 -4.40 -8.33 5.07
CA VAL A 77 -3.90 -8.17 3.71
C VAL A 77 -2.82 -9.23 3.46
N ARG A 78 -3.18 -10.30 2.75
CA ARG A 78 -2.24 -11.34 2.32
C ARG A 78 -1.56 -10.98 1.00
N LEU A 79 -0.23 -11.11 0.99
CA LEU A 79 0.63 -11.03 -0.19
C LEU A 79 0.43 -12.25 -1.11
#